data_AF-A0A536BVD8-F1
#
_entry.id   AF-A0A536BVD8-F1
#
_cell.length_a   1.000
_cell.length_b   1.000
_cell.length_c   1.000
_cell.angle_alpha   90.00
_cell.angle_beta   90.00
_cell.angle_gamma   90.00
#
_symmetry.space_group_name_H-M   'P 1'
#
loop_
_entity.id
_entity.type
_entity.pdbx_description
1 polymer ?
#
loop_
_entity_poly.entity_id
_entity_poly.type
_entity_poly.pdbx_seq_one_letter_code
_entity_poly.pdbx_strand_id
1 'polypeptide(L)'
;MPAITSPSDYSASSRNSYAQAFHLCKRAFDPGDRIIRAAPSRVPASKLPRVYAVVNQKGGVGNTTTALNVAANLPQLGLSGLIVDMDPQGNTTSGLGIIRSELNSSVYNVIVDADDINEVIRPTAVPGLDILPSHVSLAGAEIELINLARRERRLLYALEALRVSYDY
;
A
#
# COMPACT_ATOMS: atom_id res chain seq x y z
N MET A 1 -20.06 -15.43 36.92
CA MET A 1 -20.56 -14.12 36.52
C MET A 1 -19.36 -13.20 36.34
N PRO A 2 -18.95 -12.84 35.11
CA PRO A 2 -17.84 -11.92 34.94
C PRO A 2 -18.34 -10.48 35.13
N ALA A 3 -17.54 -9.70 35.86
CA ALA A 3 -17.84 -8.34 36.26
C ALA A 3 -17.97 -7.41 35.05
N ILE A 4 -18.99 -6.56 35.11
CA ILE A 4 -19.23 -5.43 34.20
C ILE A 4 -18.13 -4.40 34.49
N THR A 5 -17.25 -4.16 33.51
CA THR A 5 -16.25 -3.08 33.55
C THR A 5 -16.94 -1.72 33.50
N SER A 6 -16.38 -0.75 34.24
CA SER A 6 -16.97 0.55 34.51
C SER A 6 -16.93 1.52 33.31
N PRO A 7 -17.77 2.58 33.28
CA PRO A 7 -17.89 3.52 32.16
C PRO A 7 -16.66 4.41 31.88
N SER A 8 -15.52 4.19 32.55
CA SER A 8 -14.29 4.96 32.41
C SER A 8 -13.29 4.41 31.39
N ASP A 9 -13.53 3.21 30.83
CA ASP A 9 -12.63 2.59 29.85
C ASP A 9 -12.91 3.02 28.40
N TYR A 10 -13.88 3.93 28.20
CA TYR A 10 -14.29 4.48 26.90
C TYR A 10 -13.71 5.89 26.68
N SER A 11 -12.39 6.02 26.51
CA SER A 11 -11.80 7.32 26.12
C SER A 11 -10.63 7.28 25.12
N ALA A 12 -10.42 6.19 24.39
CA ALA A 12 -9.37 6.09 23.38
C ALA A 12 -9.82 5.58 22.00
N SER A 13 -11.12 5.57 21.69
CA SER A 13 -11.67 4.95 20.47
C SER A 13 -11.81 5.90 19.26
N SER A 14 -11.13 7.05 19.24
CA SER A 14 -11.34 8.07 18.19
C SER A 14 -10.08 8.70 17.58
N ARG A 15 -8.93 8.01 17.46
CA ARG A 15 -7.74 8.59 16.77
C ARG A 15 -6.81 7.58 16.08
N ASN A 16 -7.26 6.91 15.02
CA ASN A 16 -6.51 6.71 13.76
C ASN A 16 -7.16 5.62 12.92
N SER A 17 -7.66 5.98 11.72
CA SER A 17 -8.07 5.02 10.69
C SER A 17 -6.96 4.03 10.33
N TYR A 18 -5.69 4.43 10.46
CA TYR A 18 -4.51 3.58 10.25
C TYR A 18 -4.38 2.45 11.28
N ALA A 19 -4.65 2.74 12.55
CA ALA A 19 -4.64 1.73 13.60
C ALA A 19 -5.79 0.72 13.38
N GLN A 20 -6.95 1.19 12.92
CA GLN A 20 -8.04 0.31 12.50
C GLN A 20 -7.71 -0.50 11.26
N ALA A 21 -7.10 0.07 10.22
CA ALA A 21 -6.68 -0.67 9.03
C ALA A 21 -5.63 -1.74 9.38
N PHE A 22 -4.67 -1.40 10.24
CA PHE A 22 -3.69 -2.35 10.77
C PHE A 22 -4.34 -3.44 11.64
N HIS A 23 -5.35 -3.08 12.45
CA HIS A 23 -6.12 -4.03 13.25
C HIS A 23 -7.04 -4.90 12.40
N LEU A 24 -7.61 -4.36 11.31
CA LEU A 24 -8.35 -5.09 10.28
C LEU A 24 -7.42 -6.08 9.57
N CYS A 25 -6.19 -5.69 9.19
CA CYS A 25 -5.19 -6.61 8.67
C CYS A 25 -4.88 -7.74 9.66
N LYS A 26 -4.73 -7.43 10.95
CA LYS A 26 -4.50 -8.45 11.98
C LYS A 26 -5.70 -9.38 12.20
N ARG A 27 -6.93 -8.85 12.17
CA ARG A 27 -8.17 -9.65 12.34
C ARG A 27 -8.47 -10.50 11.10
N ALA A 28 -8.28 -9.95 9.91
CA ALA A 28 -8.41 -10.66 8.63
C ALA A 28 -7.47 -11.87 8.53
N PHE A 29 -6.36 -11.85 9.28
CA PHE A 29 -5.36 -12.91 9.34
C PHE A 29 -5.24 -13.53 10.75
N ASP A 30 -6.31 -13.47 11.56
CA ASP A 30 -6.35 -14.14 12.86
C ASP A 30 -6.40 -15.67 12.61
N PRO A 31 -5.49 -16.48 13.16
CA PRO A 31 -5.43 -17.93 12.91
C PRO A 31 -6.71 -18.71 13.24
N GLY A 32 -7.66 -18.10 13.94
CA GLY A 32 -8.96 -18.67 14.29
C GLY A 32 -10.05 -18.55 13.21
N ASP A 33 -9.92 -17.63 12.24
CA ASP A 33 -10.90 -17.46 11.16
C ASP A 33 -10.66 -18.48 10.04
N ARG A 34 -11.61 -19.41 9.89
CA ARG A 34 -11.53 -20.62 9.04
C ARG A 34 -11.51 -20.38 7.52
N ILE A 35 -11.29 -19.15 7.04
CA ILE A 35 -11.11 -18.87 5.62
C ILE A 35 -9.65 -18.47 5.37
N ILE A 36 -8.73 -19.39 5.67
CA ILE A 36 -7.37 -19.31 5.15
C ILE A 36 -7.45 -19.77 3.69
N ARG A 37 -7.82 -18.87 2.77
CA ARG A 37 -7.39 -19.07 1.38
C ARG A 37 -5.87 -18.94 1.39
N ALA A 38 -5.17 -19.94 0.86
CA ALA A 38 -3.72 -19.89 0.71
C ALA A 38 -3.34 -18.54 0.09
N ALA A 39 -2.25 -17.93 0.57
CA ALA A 39 -1.76 -16.68 0.00
C ALA A 39 -1.68 -16.83 -1.53
N PRO A 40 -2.13 -15.82 -2.31
CA PRO A 40 -2.20 -15.93 -3.76
C PRO A 40 -0.84 -16.34 -4.32
N SER A 41 -0.86 -17.36 -5.19
CA SER A 41 0.32 -17.87 -5.86
C SER A 41 0.93 -16.78 -6.73
N ARG A 42 2.11 -16.29 -6.34
CA ARG A 42 2.90 -15.33 -7.12
C ARG A 42 3.50 -16.03 -8.34
N VAL A 43 2.79 -15.97 -9.45
CA VAL A 43 3.26 -16.47 -10.75
C VAL A 43 4.02 -15.37 -11.51
N PRO A 44 4.88 -15.72 -12.48
CA PRO A 44 5.47 -14.75 -13.37
C PRO A 44 4.41 -13.86 -14.03
N ALA A 45 4.72 -12.57 -14.17
CA ALA A 45 3.82 -11.62 -14.81
C ALA A 45 3.57 -12.01 -16.28
N SER A 46 2.30 -12.06 -16.66
CA SER A 46 1.87 -12.35 -18.05
C SER A 46 0.98 -11.25 -18.63
N LYS A 47 0.51 -10.33 -17.79
CA LYS A 47 -0.32 -9.17 -18.14
C LYS A 47 -0.18 -8.10 -17.05
N LEU A 48 -0.54 -6.87 -17.40
CA LEU A 48 -0.67 -5.78 -16.42
C LEU A 48 -1.79 -6.07 -15.40
N PRO A 49 -1.60 -5.70 -14.12
CA PRO A 49 -2.66 -5.75 -13.11
C PRO A 49 -3.76 -4.74 -13.41
N ARG A 50 -4.93 -4.91 -12.76
CA ARG A 50 -6.01 -3.93 -12.85
C ARG A 50 -5.73 -2.76 -11.91
N VAL A 51 -5.31 -1.63 -12.48
CA VAL A 51 -4.93 -0.46 -11.68
C VAL A 51 -6.14 0.38 -11.29
N TYR A 52 -6.31 0.64 -9.99
CA TYR A 52 -7.24 1.64 -9.47
C TYR A 52 -6.49 2.83 -8.87
N ALA A 53 -6.76 4.03 -9.39
CA ALA A 53 -6.22 5.27 -8.83
C ALA A 53 -7.24 5.92 -7.88
N VAL A 54 -6.86 6.12 -6.61
CA VAL A 54 -7.67 6.82 -5.62
C VAL A 54 -7.16 8.26 -5.50
N VAL A 55 -7.87 9.19 -6.13
CA VAL A 55 -7.45 10.59 -6.23
C VAL A 55 -8.56 11.53 -5.83
N ASN A 56 -8.27 12.43 -4.90
CA ASN A 56 -9.10 13.58 -4.58
C ASN A 56 -8.17 14.72 -4.11
N GLN A 57 -8.28 15.88 -4.76
CA GLN A 57 -7.38 17.02 -4.62
C GLN A 57 -7.35 17.62 -3.21
N LYS A 58 -8.37 17.35 -2.38
CA LYS A 58 -8.43 17.85 -1.01
C LYS A 58 -7.75 16.88 -0.03
N GLY A 59 -6.86 17.40 0.81
CA GLY A 59 -6.26 16.64 1.90
C GLY A 59 -7.30 16.14 2.92
N GLY A 60 -7.07 14.96 3.51
CA GLY A 60 -7.90 14.43 4.60
C GLY A 60 -9.28 13.88 4.19
N VAL A 61 -9.55 13.71 2.90
CA VAL A 61 -10.83 13.16 2.37
C VAL A 61 -10.88 11.64 2.29
N GLY A 62 -9.88 10.95 2.86
CA GLY A 62 -9.87 9.50 2.98
C GLY A 62 -9.24 8.74 1.80
N ASN A 63 -8.50 9.37 0.88
CA ASN A 63 -7.82 8.64 -0.21
C ASN A 63 -6.97 7.46 0.31
N THR A 64 -6.07 7.73 1.25
CA THR A 64 -5.21 6.71 1.86
C THR A 64 -6.01 5.66 2.62
N THR A 65 -7.02 6.08 3.38
CA THR A 65 -7.91 5.17 4.12
C THR A 65 -8.62 4.22 3.16
N THR A 66 -9.17 4.73 2.07
CA THR A 66 -9.84 3.93 1.04
C THR A 66 -8.87 2.97 0.37
N ALA A 67 -7.71 3.44 -0.08
CA ALA A 67 -6.70 2.61 -0.74
C ALA A 67 -6.25 1.45 0.16
N LEU A 68 -5.90 1.73 1.43
CA LEU A 68 -5.52 0.71 2.39
C LEU A 68 -6.63 -0.30 2.66
N ASN A 69 -7.86 0.16 2.89
CA ASN A 69 -8.97 -0.74 3.20
C ASN A 69 -9.35 -1.62 2.01
N VAL A 70 -9.35 -1.09 0.78
CA VAL A 70 -9.62 -1.89 -0.41
C VAL A 70 -8.54 -2.95 -0.60
N ALA A 71 -7.27 -2.54 -0.57
CA ALA A 71 -6.15 -3.42 -0.86
C ALA A 71 -5.94 -4.50 0.21
N ALA A 72 -6.12 -4.17 1.50
CA ALA A 72 -6.01 -5.12 2.62
C ALA A 72 -7.03 -6.26 2.58
N ASN A 73 -8.16 -6.09 1.88
CA ASN A 73 -9.19 -7.12 1.75
C ASN A 73 -9.01 -8.01 0.51
N LEU A 74 -8.13 -7.66 -0.44
CA LEU A 74 -7.88 -8.48 -1.64
C LEU A 74 -7.43 -9.91 -1.30
N PRO A 75 -6.47 -10.13 -0.37
CA PRO A 75 -6.02 -11.49 -0.05
C PRO A 75 -7.12 -12.39 0.53
N GLN A 76 -8.08 -11.85 1.28
CA GLN A 76 -9.21 -12.62 1.80
C GLN A 76 -10.11 -13.15 0.67
N LEU A 77 -10.13 -12.44 -0.47
CA LEU A 77 -10.82 -12.88 -1.69
C LEU A 77 -9.97 -13.85 -2.52
N GLY A 78 -8.75 -14.15 -2.09
CA GLY A 78 -7.78 -14.96 -2.84
C GLY A 78 -7.09 -14.17 -3.97
N LEU A 79 -7.08 -12.84 -3.88
CA LEU A 79 -6.51 -11.93 -4.87
C LEU A 79 -5.24 -11.29 -4.34
N SER A 80 -4.26 -11.10 -5.23
CA SER A 80 -3.01 -10.40 -4.95
C SER A 80 -3.12 -8.90 -5.24
N GLY A 81 -2.42 -8.08 -4.47
CA GLY A 81 -2.43 -6.63 -4.63
C GLY A 81 -1.05 -5.99 -4.53
N LEU A 82 -0.83 -4.93 -5.32
CA LEU A 82 0.28 -4.00 -5.18
C LEU A 82 -0.24 -2.59 -4.89
N ILE A 83 0.07 -2.06 -3.71
CA ILE A 83 -0.21 -0.66 -3.39
C ILE A 83 0.93 0.20 -3.93
N VAL A 84 0.60 1.29 -4.63
CA VAL A 84 1.58 2.32 -5.00
C VAL A 84 1.30 3.59 -4.21
N ASP A 85 2.23 3.97 -3.32
CA ASP A 85 2.08 5.16 -2.48
C ASP A 85 2.60 6.40 -3.21
N MET A 86 1.71 7.18 -3.83
CA MET A 86 2.05 8.39 -4.60
C MET A 86 1.95 9.69 -3.79
N ASP A 87 1.95 9.61 -2.46
CA ASP A 87 1.90 10.79 -1.57
C ASP A 87 3.27 10.97 -0.89
N PRO A 88 3.96 12.12 -1.05
CA PRO A 88 5.23 12.41 -0.36
C PRO A 88 5.14 12.33 1.17
N GLN A 89 3.93 12.40 1.76
CA GLN A 89 3.73 12.19 3.20
C GLN A 89 3.88 10.72 3.62
N GLY A 90 3.79 9.77 2.69
CA GLY A 90 4.03 8.35 2.97
C GLY A 90 3.08 7.74 4.00
N ASN A 91 1.85 8.25 4.07
CA ASN A 91 0.84 7.77 5.02
C ASN A 91 0.45 6.31 4.77
N THR A 92 0.43 5.88 3.50
CA THR A 92 0.16 4.49 3.12
C THR A 92 1.31 3.59 3.55
N THR A 93 2.54 4.00 3.23
CA THR A 93 3.79 3.31 3.58
C THR A 93 3.91 3.07 5.08
N SER A 94 3.79 4.14 5.87
CA SER A 94 3.85 4.07 7.34
C SER A 94 2.65 3.33 7.94
N GLY A 95 1.45 3.48 7.37
CA GLY A 95 0.24 2.77 7.79
C GLY A 95 0.33 1.25 7.64
N LEU A 96 1.21 0.75 6.77
CA LEU A 96 1.51 -0.68 6.60
C LEU A 96 2.70 -1.16 7.44
N GLY A 97 3.21 -0.31 8.33
CA GLY A 97 4.31 -0.64 9.24
C GLY A 97 5.70 -0.52 8.63
N ILE A 98 5.84 0.09 7.45
CA ILE A 98 7.16 0.32 6.83
C ILE A 98 7.75 1.61 7.36
N ILE A 99 8.96 1.51 7.92
CA ILE A 99 9.70 2.64 8.47
C ILE A 99 10.39 3.39 7.34
N ARG A 100 9.94 4.62 7.09
CA ARG A 100 10.41 5.42 5.94
C ARG A 100 11.91 5.74 5.98
N SER A 101 12.49 5.90 7.17
CA SER A 101 13.92 6.18 7.35
C SER A 101 14.82 4.99 7.00
N GLU A 102 14.25 3.78 6.87
CA GLU A 102 14.97 2.56 6.48
C GLU A 102 14.85 2.29 4.98
N LEU A 103 14.11 3.11 4.24
CA LEU A 103 13.95 2.97 2.79
C LEU A 103 15.14 3.60 2.07
N ASN A 104 15.91 2.76 1.39
CA ASN A 104 16.95 3.21 0.47
C ASN A 104 16.40 3.67 -0.89
N SER A 105 15.19 3.22 -1.24
CA SER A 105 14.53 3.54 -2.50
C SER A 105 13.01 3.60 -2.32
N SER A 106 12.34 4.33 -3.21
CA SER A 106 10.88 4.53 -3.20
C SER A 106 10.35 4.73 -4.63
N VAL A 107 9.04 4.93 -4.77
CA VAL A 107 8.41 5.26 -6.06
C VAL A 107 9.08 6.44 -6.76
N TYR A 108 9.68 7.37 -5.99
CA TYR A 108 10.50 8.44 -6.54
C TYR A 108 11.60 7.90 -7.47
N ASN A 109 12.40 6.96 -7.00
CA ASN A 109 13.54 6.44 -7.77
C ASN A 109 13.07 5.68 -9.01
N VAL A 110 11.93 4.99 -8.91
CA VAL A 110 11.32 4.31 -10.04
C VAL A 110 10.89 5.32 -11.12
N ILE A 111 10.20 6.41 -10.73
CA ILE A 111 9.66 7.36 -11.71
C ILE A 111 10.65 8.43 -12.14
N VAL A 112 11.68 8.76 -11.35
CA VAL A 112 12.67 9.80 -11.67
C VAL A 112 13.96 9.15 -12.18
N ASP A 113 14.55 8.28 -11.38
CA ASP A 113 15.86 7.66 -11.65
C ASP A 113 15.79 6.44 -12.59
N ALA A 114 14.58 5.93 -12.86
CA ALA A 114 14.32 4.70 -13.63
C ALA A 114 14.86 3.43 -12.97
N ASP A 115 14.90 3.40 -11.63
CA ASP A 115 15.21 2.20 -10.88
C ASP A 115 14.23 1.06 -11.19
N ASP A 116 14.72 -0.18 -11.13
CA ASP A 116 13.90 -1.38 -11.31
C ASP A 116 12.84 -1.47 -10.21
N ILE A 117 11.57 -1.32 -10.58
CA ILE A 117 10.41 -1.37 -9.67
C ILE A 117 10.44 -2.63 -8.78
N ASN A 118 10.91 -3.77 -9.32
CA ASN A 118 10.91 -5.05 -8.62
C ASN A 118 11.87 -5.04 -7.42
N GLU A 119 12.91 -4.23 -7.46
CA GLU A 119 13.90 -4.07 -6.37
C GLU A 119 13.44 -3.03 -5.32
N VAL A 120 12.41 -2.24 -5.63
CA VAL A 120 11.86 -1.20 -4.76
C VAL A 120 10.59 -1.66 -4.03
N ILE A 121 9.83 -2.58 -4.63
CA ILE A 121 8.66 -3.19 -3.99
C ILE A 121 9.05 -3.86 -2.67
N ARG A 122 8.22 -3.69 -1.64
CA ARG A 122 8.40 -4.29 -0.31
C ARG A 122 7.20 -5.16 0.05
N PRO A 123 7.44 -6.33 0.66
CA PRO A 123 6.36 -7.10 1.24
C PRO A 123 5.76 -6.35 2.44
N THR A 124 4.45 -6.47 2.61
CA THR A 124 3.78 -5.97 3.81
C THR A 124 3.60 -7.10 4.84
N ALA A 125 3.11 -6.76 6.03
CA ALA A 125 2.69 -7.76 7.01
C ALA A 125 1.47 -8.59 6.55
N VAL A 126 0.81 -8.21 5.44
CA VAL A 126 -0.39 -8.85 4.91
C VAL A 126 0.03 -9.80 3.76
N PRO A 127 -0.09 -11.13 3.92
CA PRO A 127 0.22 -12.08 2.87
C PRO A 127 -0.55 -11.79 1.58
N GLY A 128 0.14 -11.78 0.44
CA GLY A 128 -0.46 -11.49 -0.87
C GLY A 128 -0.62 -10.00 -1.20
N LEU A 129 -0.19 -9.11 -0.30
CA LEU A 129 -0.20 -7.67 -0.51
C LEU A 129 1.21 -7.10 -0.38
N ASP A 130 1.66 -6.42 -1.43
CA ASP A 130 2.92 -5.69 -1.47
C ASP A 130 2.68 -4.19 -1.60
N ILE A 131 3.75 -3.42 -1.42
CA ILE A 131 3.74 -1.97 -1.61
C ILE A 131 4.98 -1.50 -2.35
N LEU A 132 4.78 -0.60 -3.31
CA LEU A 132 5.79 0.33 -3.80
C LEU A 132 5.75 1.59 -2.92
N PRO A 133 6.70 1.77 -2.00
CA PRO A 133 6.58 2.77 -0.93
C PRO A 133 6.90 4.18 -1.41
N SER A 134 6.54 5.17 -0.59
CA SER A 134 6.83 6.59 -0.80
C SER A 134 7.90 7.12 0.15
N HIS A 135 8.64 8.13 -0.32
CA HIS A 135 9.61 8.89 0.46
C HIS A 135 9.39 10.40 0.28
N VAL A 136 9.90 11.22 1.21
CA VAL A 136 9.71 12.69 1.18
C VAL A 136 10.30 13.32 -0.08
N SER A 137 11.30 12.68 -0.68
CA SER A 137 11.88 13.04 -1.98
C SER A 137 10.85 13.14 -3.10
N LEU A 138 9.72 12.42 -3.00
CA LEU A 138 8.63 12.50 -3.97
C LEU A 138 8.06 13.92 -4.13
N ALA A 139 8.18 14.78 -3.11
CA ALA A 139 7.78 16.18 -3.20
C ALA A 139 8.59 16.98 -4.25
N GLY A 140 9.82 16.56 -4.54
CA GLY A 140 10.68 17.16 -5.58
C GLY A 140 10.44 16.60 -6.98
N ALA A 141 9.73 15.47 -7.11
CA ALA A 141 9.60 14.74 -8.37
C ALA A 141 8.96 15.60 -9.48
N GLU A 142 8.01 16.48 -9.15
CA GLU A 142 7.37 17.35 -10.15
C GLU A 142 8.39 18.21 -10.90
N ILE A 143 9.36 18.78 -10.19
CA ILE A 143 10.39 19.65 -10.78
C ILE A 143 11.32 18.82 -11.67
N GLU A 144 11.75 17.65 -11.21
CA GLU A 144 12.67 16.79 -11.96
C GLU A 144 12.02 16.17 -13.20
N LEU A 145 10.74 15.79 -13.08
CA LEU A 145 9.95 15.22 -14.16
C LEU A 145 9.74 16.19 -15.33
N ILE A 146 9.81 17.52 -15.13
CA ILE A 146 9.61 18.52 -16.20
C ILE A 146 10.51 18.23 -17.40
N ASN A 147 11.76 17.87 -17.16
CA ASN A 147 12.76 17.68 -18.21
C ASN A 147 12.80 16.25 -18.78
N LEU A 148 12.01 15.34 -18.22
CA LEU A 148 11.99 13.94 -18.64
C LEU A 148 10.95 13.71 -19.73
N ALA A 149 11.34 12.97 -20.76
CA ALA A 149 10.42 12.54 -21.81
C ALA A 149 9.35 11.60 -21.25
N ARG A 150 8.11 11.75 -21.73
CA ARG A 150 6.95 10.89 -21.37
C ARG A 150 6.73 10.80 -19.86
N ARG A 151 7.02 11.88 -19.12
CA ARG A 151 6.96 11.97 -17.65
C ARG A 151 5.64 11.45 -17.07
N GLU A 152 4.52 11.72 -17.75
CA GLU A 152 3.18 11.28 -17.38
C GLU A 152 2.94 9.77 -17.51
N ARG A 153 3.82 9.04 -18.22
CA ARG A 153 3.72 7.59 -18.44
C ARG A 153 4.77 6.77 -17.69
N ARG A 154 5.67 7.40 -16.94
CA ARG A 154 6.81 6.69 -16.32
C ARG A 154 6.37 5.64 -15.31
N LEU A 155 5.34 5.92 -14.50
CA LEU A 155 4.77 4.90 -13.61
C LEU A 155 4.15 3.73 -14.39
N LEU A 156 3.46 4.00 -15.50
CA LEU A 156 2.92 2.93 -16.35
C LEU A 156 4.03 2.04 -16.89
N TYR A 157 5.13 2.61 -17.39
CA TYR A 157 6.27 1.85 -17.89
C TYR A 157 6.94 1.02 -16.79
N ALA A 158 7.00 1.54 -15.57
CA ALA A 158 7.47 0.76 -14.44
C ALA A 158 6.54 -0.42 -14.14
N LEU A 159 5.22 -0.21 -14.13
CA LEU A 159 4.24 -1.28 -13.90
C LEU A 159 4.26 -2.36 -15.01
N GLU A 160 4.58 -1.98 -16.26
CA GLU A 160 4.80 -2.92 -17.37
C GLU A 160 6.02 -3.83 -17.16
N ALA A 161 6.98 -3.43 -16.31
CA ALA A 161 8.20 -4.17 -16.00
C ALA A 161 8.08 -5.09 -14.78
N LEU A 162 6.89 -5.24 -14.18
CA LEU A 162 6.66 -6.16 -13.06
C LEU A 162 7.00 -7.60 -13.47
N ARG A 163 7.80 -8.28 -12.66
CA ARG A 163 8.17 -9.70 -12.86
C ARG A 163 7.17 -10.66 -12.24
N VAL A 164 6.44 -10.21 -11.23
CA VAL A 164 5.41 -10.98 -10.52
C VAL A 164 4.04 -10.46 -10.92
N SER A 165 3.10 -11.38 -11.13
CA SER A 165 1.71 -11.02 -11.42
C SER A 165 1.00 -10.55 -10.15
N TYR A 166 0.28 -9.45 -10.27
CA TYR A 166 -0.73 -9.00 -9.32
C TYR A 166 -2.10 -9.02 -9.99
N ASP A 167 -3.16 -9.23 -9.23
CA ASP A 167 -4.53 -9.06 -9.73
C ASP A 167 -4.89 -7.57 -9.83
N TYR A 168 -4.41 -6.76 -8.87
CA TYR A 168 -4.69 -5.34 -8.71
C TYR A 168 -3.46 -4.52 -8.33
#